data_AF-A0A158QEL3-F1
#
_entry.id   AF-A0A158QEL3-F1
#
_cell.length_a   1.000
_cell.length_b   1.000
_cell.length_c   1.000
_cell.angle_alpha   90.00
_cell.angle_beta   90.00
_cell.angle_gamma   90.00
#
_symmetry.space_group_name_H-M   'P 1'
#
loop_
_entity.id
_entity.type
_entity.pdbx_description
1 polymer ?
#
loop_
_entity_poly.entity_id
_entity_poly.type
_entity_poly.pdbx_seq_one_letter_code
_entity_poly.pdbx_strand_id
1 'polypeptide(L)'
;MAKQGIGRQPNDQPVGIPPQSVSYFHGKITRDQAEAILFVHKALEGLFLLRESVNQNYAISICHGGRVHHYNIEKQPDGTYQIRTGRKFPGPVELVKHHSTQLDGFLTLARFPLDRPPGESPIVLQGVRAAELEEKLRLKAMEMGLKGPSITEALSGPMRDHLRYLVLLDLHFLQPWYHDCIRRKESERRLEESGGGNGSFL
;
A
#
# COMPACT_ATOMS: atom_id res chain seq x y z
N MET A 1 -45.58 -1.28 36.76
CA MET A 1 -45.24 -2.15 35.62
C MET A 1 -45.10 -1.27 34.39
N ALA A 2 -44.04 -1.21 33.58
CA ALA A 2 -42.69 -1.75 33.62
C ALA A 2 -41.81 -0.72 32.89
N LYS A 3 -40.67 -0.33 33.47
CA LYS A 3 -39.64 0.46 32.78
C LYS A 3 -38.81 -0.54 31.94
N GLN A 4 -38.98 -0.54 30.63
CA GLN A 4 -37.99 -1.08 29.69
C GLN A 4 -37.06 0.09 29.36
N GLY A 5 -35.76 0.09 29.67
CA GLY A 5 -34.77 -0.93 29.39
C GLY A 5 -33.84 -0.35 28.33
N ILE A 6 -32.96 0.58 28.74
CA ILE A 6 -31.96 1.20 27.86
C ILE A 6 -30.96 0.11 27.47
N GLY A 7 -31.19 -0.50 26.31
CA GLY A 7 -30.26 -1.44 25.69
C GLY A 7 -29.00 -0.69 25.29
N ARG A 8 -27.89 -0.99 25.97
CA ARG A 8 -26.54 -0.60 25.55
C ARG A 8 -26.29 -1.16 24.15
N GLN A 9 -25.96 -0.30 23.20
CA GLN A 9 -25.44 -0.70 21.89
C GLN A 9 -24.10 -1.43 22.09
N PRO A 10 -23.85 -2.58 21.43
CA PRO A 10 -22.56 -3.23 21.45
C PRO A 10 -21.63 -2.63 20.37
N ASN A 11 -20.39 -2.35 20.76
CA ASN A 11 -19.20 -2.08 19.93
C ASN A 11 -19.10 -0.73 19.20
N ASP A 12 -18.92 0.36 19.96
CA ASP A 12 -18.14 1.53 19.51
C ASP A 12 -16.63 1.23 19.61
N GLN A 13 -16.13 0.27 18.82
CA GLN A 13 -14.69 0.27 18.53
C GLN A 13 -14.43 1.40 17.54
N PRO A 14 -13.47 2.31 17.80
CA PRO A 14 -13.16 3.37 16.86
C PRO A 14 -12.72 2.75 15.55
N VAL A 15 -13.53 2.90 14.50
CA VAL A 15 -13.19 2.47 13.16
C VAL A 15 -11.97 3.27 12.73
N GLY A 16 -10.83 2.58 12.56
CA GLY A 16 -9.59 3.21 12.13
C GLY A 16 -9.76 3.90 10.77
N ILE A 17 -9.18 5.09 10.63
CA ILE A 17 -9.23 5.87 9.40
C ILE A 17 -8.52 5.08 8.29
N PRO A 18 -9.20 4.84 7.13
CA PRO A 18 -8.59 4.16 6.01
C PRO A 18 -7.33 4.89 5.52
N PRO A 19 -6.17 4.23 5.40
CA PRO A 19 -4.93 4.89 4.95
C PRO A 19 -5.05 5.54 3.58
N GLN A 20 -5.91 5.01 2.71
CA GLN A 20 -6.15 5.55 1.37
C GLN A 20 -6.79 6.96 1.40
N SER A 21 -7.41 7.35 2.52
CA SER A 21 -8.05 8.66 2.69
C SER A 21 -7.07 9.80 3.01
N VAL A 22 -5.85 9.49 3.44
CA VAL A 22 -4.85 10.51 3.81
C VAL A 22 -3.85 10.73 2.69
N SER A 23 -3.43 11.97 2.50
CA SER A 23 -2.54 12.37 1.39
C SER A 23 -1.09 11.91 1.56
N TYR A 24 -0.62 11.69 2.79
CA TYR A 24 0.73 11.20 3.08
C TYR A 24 0.87 9.66 3.00
N PHE A 25 -0.15 8.94 2.54
CA PHE A 25 -0.08 7.49 2.31
C PHE A 25 0.34 7.15 0.88
N HIS A 26 1.57 6.73 0.65
CA HIS A 26 2.06 6.53 -0.72
C HIS A 26 1.66 5.17 -1.33
N GLY A 27 0.99 4.31 -0.57
CA GLY A 27 0.64 2.95 -1.02
C GLY A 27 1.81 1.99 -0.90
N LYS A 28 1.86 0.99 -1.79
CA LYS A 28 2.86 -0.09 -1.83
C LYS A 28 4.17 0.36 -2.46
N ILE A 29 4.83 1.34 -1.84
CA ILE A 29 6.18 1.74 -2.22
C ILE A 29 7.25 0.95 -1.45
N THR A 30 8.37 0.69 -2.10
CA THR A 30 9.52 0.03 -1.48
C THR A 30 10.17 0.95 -0.45
N ARG A 31 11.03 0.36 0.39
CA ARG A 31 11.86 1.12 1.32
C ARG A 31 12.71 2.15 0.56
N ASP A 32 13.39 1.72 -0.50
CA ASP A 32 14.29 2.57 -1.27
C ASP A 32 13.54 3.70 -2.00
N GLN A 33 12.33 3.42 -2.52
CA GLN A 33 11.46 4.45 -3.08
C GLN A 33 11.07 5.50 -2.04
N ALA A 34 10.70 5.06 -0.82
CA ALA A 34 10.37 5.98 0.26
C ALA A 34 11.57 6.85 0.68
N GLU A 35 12.75 6.26 0.79
CA GLU A 35 13.99 6.97 1.07
C GLU A 35 14.28 8.02 -0.02
N ALA A 36 14.26 7.62 -1.30
CA ALA A 36 14.47 8.51 -2.43
C ALA A 36 13.48 9.70 -2.44
N ILE A 37 12.19 9.43 -2.23
CA ILE A 37 11.15 10.47 -2.15
C ILE A 37 11.45 11.46 -1.01
N LEU A 38 11.81 10.97 0.18
CA LEU A 38 12.12 11.83 1.33
C LEU A 38 13.40 12.65 1.11
N PHE A 39 14.43 12.07 0.48
CA PHE A 39 15.68 12.77 0.15
C PHE A 39 15.47 13.88 -0.88
N VAL A 40 14.65 13.65 -1.91
CA VAL A 40 14.26 14.71 -2.88
C VAL A 40 13.63 15.90 -2.17
N HIS A 41 12.91 15.66 -1.07
CA HIS A 41 12.30 16.70 -0.23
C HIS A 41 13.22 17.18 0.91
N LYS A 42 14.54 17.09 0.72
CA LYS A 42 15.59 17.59 1.63
C LYS A 42 15.67 16.88 2.99
N ALA A 43 14.99 15.75 3.17
CA ALA A 43 15.00 14.95 4.40
C ALA A 43 14.89 15.80 5.69
N LEU A 44 13.94 16.73 5.71
CA LEU A 44 13.75 17.66 6.83
C LEU A 44 13.41 16.92 8.12
N GLU A 45 13.86 17.44 9.25
CA GLU A 45 13.60 16.86 10.57
C GLU A 45 12.09 16.70 10.83
N GLY A 46 11.66 15.46 11.10
CA GLY A 46 10.26 15.11 11.33
C GLY A 46 9.39 15.03 10.07
N LEU A 47 9.99 15.12 8.87
CA LEU A 47 9.30 14.82 7.60
C LEU A 47 9.03 13.32 7.52
N PHE A 48 7.80 12.92 7.19
CA PHE A 48 7.45 11.51 7.14
C PHE A 48 6.46 11.17 6.03
N LEU A 49 6.39 9.89 5.67
CA LEU A 49 5.33 9.33 4.86
C LEU A 49 4.87 7.98 5.42
N LEU A 50 3.64 7.60 5.09
CA LEU A 50 3.09 6.28 5.40
C LEU A 50 3.10 5.43 4.13
N ARG A 51 3.52 4.17 4.24
CA ARG A 51 3.50 3.20 3.13
C ARG A 51 2.94 1.87 3.58
N GLU A 52 2.39 1.11 2.64
CA GLU A 52 1.98 -0.27 2.85
C GLU A 52 3.18 -1.19 2.61
N SER A 53 3.34 -2.18 3.48
CA SER A 53 4.35 -3.23 3.43
C SER A 53 3.71 -4.55 2.99
N VAL A 54 4.49 -5.63 3.02
CA VAL A 54 3.98 -6.99 2.75
C VAL A 54 2.94 -7.40 3.81
N ASN A 55 2.01 -8.27 3.43
CA ASN A 55 1.01 -8.88 4.31
C ASN A 55 0.07 -7.89 5.03
N GLN A 56 -0.36 -6.81 4.36
CA GLN A 56 -1.24 -5.78 4.93
C GLN A 56 -0.67 -5.06 6.16
N ASN A 57 0.65 -5.15 6.37
CA ASN A 57 1.35 -4.33 7.34
C ASN A 57 1.63 -2.95 6.73
N TYR A 58 1.94 -1.98 7.59
CA TYR A 58 2.30 -0.63 7.16
C TYR A 58 3.70 -0.28 7.67
N ALA A 59 4.26 0.80 7.17
CA ALA A 59 5.47 1.38 7.73
C ALA A 59 5.43 2.90 7.66
N ILE A 60 5.91 3.55 8.71
CA ILE A 60 6.20 4.99 8.71
C ILE A 60 7.67 5.14 8.35
N SER A 61 7.94 5.93 7.32
CA SER A 61 9.30 6.35 6.97
C SER A 61 9.45 7.81 7.37
N ILE A 62 10.36 8.12 8.30
CA ILE A 62 10.52 9.44 8.91
C ILE A 62 11.98 9.88 8.91
N CYS A 63 12.20 11.16 8.67
CA CYS A 63 13.51 11.79 8.63
C CYS A 63 13.93 12.28 10.01
N HIS A 64 15.11 11.89 10.45
CA HIS A 64 15.75 12.36 11.67
C HIS A 64 17.26 12.49 11.45
N GLY A 65 17.85 13.64 11.79
CA GLY A 65 19.31 13.83 11.69
C GLY A 65 19.89 13.61 10.30
N GLY A 66 19.14 13.96 9.24
CA GLY A 66 19.55 13.79 7.84
C GLY A 66 19.52 12.34 7.33
N ARG A 67 18.90 11.41 8.07
CA ARG A 67 18.69 10.02 7.67
C ARG A 67 17.21 9.65 7.73
N VAL A 68 16.83 8.63 6.97
CA VAL A 68 15.48 8.08 6.99
C VAL A 68 15.44 6.86 7.91
N HIS A 69 14.47 6.83 8.82
CA HIS A 69 14.18 5.74 9.72
C HIS A 69 12.83 5.11 9.35
N HIS A 70 12.74 3.79 9.44
CA HIS A 70 11.52 3.05 9.11
C HIS A 70 10.99 2.31 10.32
N TYR A 71 9.74 2.59 10.68
CA TYR A 71 9.03 1.91 11.76
C TYR A 71 7.98 1.00 11.16
N ASN A 72 8.10 -0.32 11.38
CA ASN A 72 7.14 -1.31 10.93
C ASN A 72 5.90 -1.29 11.83
N ILE A 73 4.74 -1.13 11.22
CA ILE A 73 3.42 -1.17 11.87
C ILE A 73 2.79 -2.51 11.51
N GLU A 74 2.64 -3.36 12.52
CA GLU A 74 2.16 -4.71 12.36
C GLU A 74 0.69 -4.82 12.75
N LYS A 75 -0.09 -5.40 11.85
CA LYS A 75 -1.47 -5.76 12.12
C LYS A 75 -1.51 -6.95 13.08
N GLN A 76 -2.22 -6.78 14.17
CA GLN A 76 -2.39 -7.78 15.21
C GLN A 76 -3.61 -8.67 14.92
N PRO A 77 -3.68 -9.88 15.51
CA PRO A 77 -4.83 -10.78 15.32
C PRO A 77 -6.17 -10.19 15.79
N ASP A 78 -6.13 -9.24 16.73
CA ASP A 78 -7.30 -8.50 17.23
C ASP A 78 -7.75 -7.36 16.30
N GLY A 79 -7.10 -7.19 15.14
CA GLY A 79 -7.39 -6.15 14.16
C GLY A 79 -6.74 -4.80 14.45
N THR A 80 -6.03 -4.65 15.58
CA THR A 80 -5.29 -3.44 15.93
C THR A 80 -3.93 -3.38 15.24
N TYR A 81 -3.28 -2.22 15.30
CA TYR A 81 -1.97 -1.96 14.73
C TYR A 81 -1.03 -1.47 15.81
N GLN A 82 0.20 -1.98 15.82
CA GLN A 82 1.23 -1.54 16.76
C GLN A 82 2.61 -1.51 16.10
N ILE A 83 3.50 -0.70 16.64
CA ILE A 83 4.94 -0.81 16.39
C ILE A 83 5.53 -1.71 17.46
N ARG A 84 6.55 -2.50 17.12
CA ARG A 84 7.14 -3.53 17.99
C ARG A 84 7.21 -3.09 19.45
N THR A 85 6.61 -3.86 20.36
CA THR A 85 6.54 -3.60 21.82
C THR A 85 5.90 -2.27 22.25
N GLY A 86 5.22 -1.59 21.33
CA GLY A 86 4.56 -0.30 21.56
C GLY A 86 3.06 -0.42 21.84
N ARG A 87 2.40 0.74 21.88
CA ARG A 87 0.95 0.86 22.08
C ARG A 87 0.18 0.33 20.85
N LYS A 88 -0.99 -0.25 21.12
CA LYS A 88 -1.97 -0.66 20.09
C LYS A 88 -2.88 0.49 19.70
N PHE A 89 -3.16 0.59 18.40
CA PHE A 89 -3.99 1.60 17.77
C PHE A 89 -5.04 0.94 16.86
N PRO A 90 -6.20 1.56 16.63
CA PRO A 90 -7.22 1.01 15.73
C PRO A 90 -6.79 1.03 14.26
N GLY A 91 -5.84 1.89 13.88
CA GLY A 91 -5.33 2.02 12.52
C GLY A 91 -3.95 2.67 12.48
N PRO A 92 -3.25 2.58 11.33
CA PRO A 92 -1.94 3.20 11.16
C PRO A 92 -2.04 4.74 11.13
N VAL A 93 -3.18 5.30 10.73
CA VAL A 93 -3.40 6.76 10.71
C VAL A 93 -3.48 7.31 12.13
N GLU A 94 -4.18 6.62 13.04
CA GLU A 94 -4.25 6.99 14.45
C GLU A 94 -2.89 6.87 15.12
N LEU A 95 -2.13 5.83 14.76
CA LEU A 95 -0.75 5.67 15.20
C LEU A 95 0.10 6.87 14.79
N VAL A 96 0.02 7.30 13.51
CA VAL A 96 0.74 8.49 13.03
C VAL A 96 0.34 9.73 13.83
N LYS A 97 -0.97 9.98 14.01
CA LYS A 97 -1.48 11.13 14.76
C LYS A 97 -0.96 11.18 16.19
N HIS A 98 -0.88 10.02 16.85
CA HIS A 98 -0.31 9.91 18.19
C HIS A 98 1.17 10.32 18.17
N HIS A 99 1.95 9.79 17.22
CA HIS A 99 3.39 10.05 17.10
C HIS A 99 3.74 11.46 16.57
N SER A 100 2.75 12.24 16.16
CA SER A 100 2.90 13.68 15.90
C SER A 100 3.00 14.49 17.19
N THR A 101 2.49 13.97 18.32
CA THR A 101 2.46 14.68 19.62
C THR A 101 3.30 14.00 20.69
N GLN A 102 3.44 12.68 20.64
CA GLN A 102 4.16 11.88 21.62
C GLN A 102 5.25 11.08 20.93
N LEU A 103 6.43 10.96 21.55
CA LEU A 103 7.53 10.19 20.94
C LEU A 103 7.28 8.69 21.06
N ASP A 104 6.89 8.19 22.24
CA ASP A 104 6.56 6.77 22.50
C ASP A 104 7.51 5.75 21.83
N GLY A 105 8.81 6.06 21.79
CA GLY A 105 9.86 5.23 21.18
C GLY A 105 10.31 5.64 19.78
N PHE A 106 9.72 6.67 19.17
CA PHE A 106 10.24 7.30 17.96
C PHE A 106 11.46 8.15 18.29
N LEU A 107 12.39 8.23 17.34
CA LEU A 107 13.56 9.09 17.44
C LEU A 107 13.18 10.58 17.31
N THR A 108 12.10 10.88 16.59
CA THR A 108 11.58 12.23 16.42
C THR A 108 10.07 12.22 16.19
N LEU A 109 9.42 13.38 16.39
CA LEU A 109 7.98 13.53 16.19
C LEU A 109 7.65 13.55 14.69
N ALA A 110 6.54 12.91 14.33
CA ALA A 110 5.99 12.96 12.97
C ALA A 110 5.34 14.32 12.70
N ARG A 111 6.18 15.33 12.38
CA ARG A 111 5.79 16.74 12.31
C ARG A 111 5.20 17.14 10.96
N PHE A 112 5.86 16.73 9.87
CA PHE A 112 5.52 17.19 8.53
C PHE A 112 5.12 15.99 7.67
N PRO A 113 3.83 15.81 7.36
CA PRO A 113 3.41 14.79 6.41
C PRO A 113 3.92 15.15 5.02
N LEU A 114 4.57 14.21 4.36
CA LEU A 114 4.92 14.31 2.95
C LEU A 114 3.75 13.79 2.11
N ASP A 115 2.88 14.72 1.73
CA ASP A 115 1.73 14.43 0.91
C ASP A 115 2.12 14.02 -0.51
N ARG A 116 1.35 13.11 -1.09
CA ARG A 116 1.39 12.84 -2.54
C ARG A 116 1.04 14.12 -3.31
N PRO A 117 1.59 14.31 -4.52
CA PRO A 117 1.18 15.40 -5.39
C PRO A 117 -0.34 15.42 -5.61
N PRO A 118 -0.94 16.62 -5.77
CA PRO A 118 -2.39 16.76 -5.90
C PRO A 118 -2.90 15.98 -7.11
N GLY A 119 -3.95 15.18 -6.90
CA GLY A 119 -4.52 14.30 -7.92
C GLY A 119 -3.87 12.93 -8.03
N GLU A 120 -2.76 12.66 -7.32
CA GLU A 120 -2.13 11.35 -7.35
C GLU A 120 -2.75 10.36 -6.36
N SER A 121 -3.11 9.19 -6.89
CA SER A 121 -3.60 8.06 -6.10
C SER A 121 -2.43 7.19 -5.59
N PRO A 122 -2.60 6.49 -4.46
CA PRO A 122 -1.54 5.64 -3.90
C PRO A 122 -1.17 4.50 -4.87
N ILE A 123 0.07 4.04 -4.78
CA ILE A 123 0.57 2.90 -5.55
C ILE A 123 -0.03 1.61 -4.99
N VAL A 124 -0.60 0.75 -5.84
CA VAL A 124 -1.29 -0.50 -5.42
C VAL A 124 -0.61 -1.76 -5.93
N LEU A 125 0.23 -1.63 -6.95
CA LEU A 125 1.14 -2.65 -7.49
C LEU A 125 2.44 -1.94 -7.89
N GLN A 126 3.55 -2.67 -8.03
CA GLN A 126 4.82 -2.07 -8.45
C GLN A 126 4.63 -1.27 -9.76
N GLY A 127 4.83 0.05 -9.68
CA GLY A 127 4.66 0.96 -10.81
C GLY A 127 3.22 1.33 -11.20
N VAL A 128 2.18 0.74 -10.57
CA VAL A 128 0.78 0.99 -10.93
C VAL A 128 0.04 1.70 -9.80
N ARG A 129 -0.56 2.85 -10.13
CA ARG A 129 -1.36 3.66 -9.20
C ARG A 129 -2.80 3.15 -9.11
N ALA A 130 -3.49 3.45 -8.01
CA ALA A 130 -4.86 2.97 -7.80
C ALA A 130 -5.84 3.43 -8.91
N ALA A 131 -5.74 4.69 -9.34
CA ALA A 131 -6.56 5.24 -10.41
C ALA A 131 -6.27 4.56 -11.77
N GLU A 132 -5.00 4.25 -12.04
CA GLU A 132 -4.61 3.53 -13.25
C GLU A 132 -5.14 2.09 -13.23
N LEU A 133 -5.07 1.41 -12.09
CA LEU A 133 -5.65 0.08 -11.93
C LEU A 133 -7.16 0.13 -12.15
N GLU A 134 -7.88 1.11 -11.59
CA GLU A 134 -9.33 1.24 -11.78
C GLU A 134 -9.69 1.42 -13.25
N GLU A 135 -8.93 2.23 -13.99
CA GLU A 135 -9.13 2.40 -15.43
C GLU A 135 -8.85 1.10 -16.19
N LYS A 136 -7.77 0.36 -15.87
CA LYS A 136 -7.50 -0.95 -16.48
C LYS A 136 -8.61 -1.97 -16.20
N LEU A 137 -9.15 -2.00 -14.99
CA LEU A 137 -10.29 -2.86 -14.64
C LEU A 137 -11.52 -2.51 -15.48
N ARG A 138 -11.79 -1.21 -15.64
CA ARG A 138 -12.90 -0.71 -16.47
C ARG A 138 -12.73 -1.09 -17.94
N LEU A 139 -11.53 -0.92 -18.51
CA LEU A 139 -11.23 -1.33 -19.88
C LEU A 139 -11.36 -2.85 -20.05
N LYS A 140 -10.91 -3.64 -19.07
CA LYS A 140 -11.05 -5.11 -19.11
C LYS A 140 -12.51 -5.54 -19.08
N ALA A 141 -13.34 -4.87 -18.27
CA ALA A 141 -14.78 -5.10 -18.24
C ALA A 141 -15.42 -4.82 -19.61
N MET A 142 -15.01 -3.74 -20.29
CA MET A 142 -15.48 -3.42 -21.65
C MET A 142 -15.02 -4.45 -22.68
N GLU A 143 -13.78 -4.92 -22.59
CA GLU A 143 -13.22 -5.98 -23.45
C GLU A 143 -14.02 -7.29 -23.32
N MET A 144 -14.47 -7.61 -22.10
CA MET A 144 -15.37 -8.74 -21.83
C MET A 144 -16.82 -8.52 -22.31
N GLY A 145 -17.11 -7.40 -22.98
CA GLY A 145 -18.41 -7.10 -23.59
C GLY A 145 -19.40 -6.40 -22.66
N LEU A 146 -19.00 -6.00 -21.45
CA LEU A 146 -19.87 -5.29 -20.52
C LEU A 146 -20.03 -3.83 -20.94
N LYS A 147 -21.24 -3.27 -20.76
CA LYS A 147 -21.57 -1.90 -21.18
C LYS A 147 -22.38 -1.18 -20.11
N GLY A 148 -22.19 0.14 -20.04
CA GLY A 148 -23.00 1.02 -19.22
C GLY A 148 -23.06 0.58 -17.74
N PRO A 149 -24.25 0.42 -17.14
CA PRO A 149 -24.41 0.07 -15.72
C PRO A 149 -23.75 -1.25 -15.32
N SER A 150 -23.67 -2.22 -16.23
CA SER A 150 -23.06 -3.53 -15.96
C SER A 150 -21.56 -3.43 -15.65
N ILE A 151 -20.87 -2.40 -16.16
CA ILE A 151 -19.46 -2.13 -15.81
C ILE A 151 -19.37 -1.71 -14.35
N THR A 152 -20.24 -0.80 -13.90
CA THR A 152 -20.24 -0.34 -12.51
C THR A 152 -20.54 -1.50 -11.56
N GLU A 153 -21.55 -2.32 -11.89
CA GLU A 153 -21.90 -3.51 -11.12
C GLU A 153 -20.74 -4.51 -11.06
N ALA A 154 -20.06 -4.73 -12.18
CA ALA A 154 -18.88 -5.58 -12.25
C ALA A 154 -17.73 -5.08 -11.36
N LEU A 155 -17.48 -3.77 -11.37
CA LEU A 155 -16.40 -3.14 -10.62
C LEU A 155 -16.68 -3.06 -9.12
N SER A 156 -17.94 -2.99 -8.69
CA SER A 156 -18.33 -2.98 -7.28
C SER A 156 -18.74 -4.35 -6.73
N GLY A 157 -18.93 -5.33 -7.61
CA GLY A 157 -19.50 -6.65 -7.28
C GLY A 157 -18.46 -7.78 -7.19
N PRO A 158 -18.93 -9.04 -7.15
CA PRO A 158 -18.06 -10.21 -7.00
C PRO A 158 -17.13 -10.44 -8.19
N MET A 159 -17.44 -9.88 -9.36
CA MET A 159 -16.61 -10.01 -10.56
C MET A 159 -15.33 -9.16 -10.51
N ARG A 160 -15.24 -8.19 -9.60
CA ARG A 160 -14.08 -7.30 -9.47
C ARG A 160 -12.77 -8.08 -9.28
N ASP A 161 -12.79 -9.13 -8.46
CA ASP A 161 -11.60 -9.94 -8.20
C ASP A 161 -11.17 -10.73 -9.44
N HIS A 162 -12.12 -11.20 -10.25
CA HIS A 162 -11.82 -11.84 -11.52
C HIS A 162 -11.25 -10.86 -12.54
N LEU A 163 -11.84 -9.67 -12.69
CA LEU A 163 -11.28 -8.60 -13.53
C LEU A 163 -9.87 -8.23 -13.09
N ARG A 164 -9.65 -8.14 -11.77
CA ARG A 164 -8.33 -7.87 -11.19
C ARG A 164 -7.32 -8.96 -11.54
N TYR A 165 -7.72 -10.23 -11.42
CA TYR A 165 -6.87 -11.34 -11.83
C TYR A 165 -6.47 -11.23 -13.32
N LEU A 166 -7.43 -10.95 -14.21
CA LEU A 166 -7.16 -10.80 -15.64
C LEU A 166 -6.24 -9.62 -15.94
N VAL A 167 -6.46 -8.47 -15.32
CA VAL A 167 -5.58 -7.29 -15.48
C VAL A 167 -4.18 -7.58 -14.96
N LEU A 168 -4.05 -8.27 -13.82
CA LEU A 168 -2.74 -8.68 -13.29
C LEU A 168 -2.00 -9.61 -14.24
N LEU A 169 -2.73 -10.53 -14.87
CA LEU A 169 -2.19 -11.45 -15.86
C LEU A 169 -1.67 -10.70 -17.09
N ASP A 170 -2.46 -9.76 -17.63
CA ASP A 170 -2.05 -8.91 -18.75
C ASP A 170 -0.80 -8.09 -18.39
N LEU A 171 -0.78 -7.49 -17.20
CA LEU A 171 0.37 -6.71 -16.72
C LEU A 171 1.64 -7.56 -16.60
N HIS A 172 1.52 -8.82 -16.16
CA HIS A 172 2.62 -9.76 -16.04
C HIS A 172 3.20 -10.14 -17.40
N PHE A 173 2.33 -10.40 -18.39
CA PHE A 173 2.75 -10.75 -19.74
C PHE A 173 3.48 -9.62 -20.48
N LEU A 174 3.21 -8.37 -20.11
CA LEU A 174 3.89 -7.20 -20.65
C LEU A 174 5.24 -6.92 -19.99
N GLN A 175 5.65 -7.69 -18.98
CA GLN A 175 6.89 -7.42 -18.27
C GLN A 175 8.12 -7.80 -19.09
N PRO A 176 9.20 -6.98 -19.09
CA PRO A 176 10.43 -7.30 -19.83
C PRO A 176 11.10 -8.60 -19.39
N TRP A 177 10.86 -8.99 -18.14
CA TRP A 177 11.37 -10.20 -17.52
C TRP A 177 10.46 -11.41 -17.74
N TYR A 178 9.31 -11.28 -18.39
CA TYR A 178 8.44 -12.42 -18.69
C TYR A 178 8.72 -12.94 -20.11
N HIS A 179 8.90 -14.25 -20.25
CA HIS A 179 9.30 -14.88 -21.51
C HIS A 179 8.32 -15.95 -22.02
N ASP A 180 7.07 -15.95 -21.58
CA ASP A 180 6.06 -16.95 -21.98
C ASP A 180 6.57 -18.38 -21.70
N CYS A 181 6.19 -19.34 -22.54
CA CYS A 181 6.50 -20.75 -22.40
C CYS A 181 7.88 -21.09 -22.97
N ILE A 182 8.95 -20.67 -22.28
CA ILE A 182 10.31 -21.14 -22.56
C ILE A 182 10.65 -22.42 -21.79
N ARG A 183 11.45 -23.29 -22.42
CA ARG A 183 11.96 -24.49 -21.78
C ARG A 183 13.10 -24.14 -20.83
N ARG A 184 13.30 -24.94 -19.79
CA ARG A 184 14.41 -24.80 -18.83
C ARG A 184 15.78 -24.59 -19.49
N LYS A 185 16.12 -25.37 -20.52
CA LYS A 185 17.40 -25.23 -21.23
C LYS A 185 17.55 -23.89 -21.93
N GLU A 186 16.44 -23.32 -22.42
CA GLU A 186 16.42 -22.02 -23.07
C GLU A 186 16.52 -20.88 -22.05
N SER A 187 15.86 -20.99 -20.88
CA SER A 187 16.03 -20.02 -19.80
C SER A 187 17.46 -19.99 -19.28
N GLU A 188 18.09 -21.15 -19.09
CA GLU A 188 19.48 -21.28 -18.64
C GLU A 188 20.42 -20.60 -19.66
N ARG A 189 20.28 -20.90 -20.95
CA ARG A 189 21.06 -20.27 -22.02
C ARG A 189 20.92 -18.75 -22.04
N ARG A 190 19.71 -18.20 -21.90
CA ARG A 190 19.47 -16.75 -21.89
C ARG A 190 20.08 -16.06 -20.67
N LEU A 191 20.03 -16.70 -19.49
CA LEU A 191 20.67 -16.16 -18.29
C LEU A 191 22.20 -16.15 -18.42
N GLU A 192 22.78 -17.19 -19.01
CA GLU A 192 24.22 -17.26 -19.31
C GLU A 192 24.64 -16.17 -20.33
N GLU A 193 23.88 -16.00 -21.41
CA GLU A 193 24.14 -15.01 -22.46
C GLU A 193 23.98 -13.56 -22.00
N SER A 194 23.07 -13.29 -21.06
CA SER A 194 22.88 -11.96 -20.47
C SER A 194 23.97 -11.56 -19.46
N GLY A 195 25.01 -12.41 -19.32
CA GLY A 195 26.22 -12.11 -18.56
C GLY A 195 26.26 -12.74 -17.16
N GLY A 196 25.28 -13.57 -16.79
CA GLY A 196 25.30 -14.36 -15.55
C GLY A 196 25.52 -13.54 -14.27
N GLY A 197 25.15 -12.25 -14.30
CA GLY A 197 25.34 -11.35 -13.17
C GLY A 197 24.56 -11.83 -11.94
N ASN A 198 25.14 -11.64 -10.76
CA ASN A 198 24.43 -11.90 -9.51
C ASN A 198 23.11 -11.11 -9.49
N GLY A 199 21.99 -11.83 -9.42
CA GLY A 199 20.65 -11.23 -9.44
C GLY A 199 20.00 -11.16 -10.83
N SER A 200 20.60 -11.70 -11.90
CA SER A 200 19.91 -11.88 -13.18
C SER A 200 18.71 -12.83 -13.03
N PHE A 201 17.56 -12.41 -13.56
CA PHE A 201 16.31 -13.17 -13.53
C PHE A 201 15.51 -12.95 -14.81
N LEU A 202 14.64 -13.92 -15.13
CA LEU A 202 13.72 -13.95 -16.25
C LEU A 202 12.57 -14.93 -15.96
#